data_AF-A0A453J7Q0-F1
#
_entry.id   AF-A0A453J7Q0-F1
#
_cell.length_a   1.000
_cell.length_b   1.000
_cell.length_c   1.000
_cell.angle_alpha   90.00
_cell.angle_beta   90.00
_cell.angle_gamma   90.00
#
_symmetry.space_group_name_H-M   'P 1'
#
loop_
_entity.id
_entity.type
_entity.pdbx_description
1 polymer ?
#
loop_
_entity_poly.entity_id
_entity_poly.type
_entity_poly.pdbx_seq_one_letter_code
_entity_poly.pdbx_strand_id
1 'polypeptide(L)'
;RVTNSDHLPELKEKLKRICEKSGIEKRHFHLTEETVAAHPELLDRELPSLDTRVDMTADAVPKLAQCAAAKAIAEWGRPAADITHLVFSTYSACQAPSADLRLAALLGLRPTVSRTMLSLHGCYGGGRALSLAKELAENNRGARVLVACSEMTLVCFGAPDGGNIVGHALFGDGAGAVVVGAGPFLDGERRPIFEMVSATQTTIPRTEHALGMRVSGGGIDFHLAIQVPTLVGQNVEQCLVDAFRGAIMLWEWEREVERPLLGGAPRRASDPGQDRQGADAGGGEAGGQPACAPRVRQPERRHDRVRA
;
A
#
# COMPACT_ATOMS: atom_id res chain seq x y z
N ARG A 1 21.54 -27.36 -14.04
CA ARG A 1 21.32 -28.40 -13.00
C ARG A 1 19.87 -28.52 -12.56
N VAL A 2 19.31 -27.66 -11.69
CA VAL A 2 17.95 -27.87 -11.10
C VAL A 2 16.85 -28.11 -12.13
N THR A 3 16.91 -27.43 -13.28
CA THR A 3 15.92 -27.56 -14.36
C THR A 3 16.32 -28.55 -15.46
N ASN A 4 17.40 -29.32 -15.27
CA ASN A 4 18.01 -30.22 -16.29
C ASN A 4 18.32 -29.56 -17.66
N SER A 5 18.53 -28.23 -17.67
CA SER A 5 18.71 -27.43 -18.91
C SER A 5 20.17 -27.24 -19.33
N ASP A 6 21.10 -28.10 -18.91
CA ASP A 6 22.53 -27.95 -19.26
C ASP A 6 22.80 -28.17 -20.77
N HIS A 7 21.82 -28.72 -21.51
CA HIS A 7 21.81 -28.83 -22.96
C HIS A 7 21.52 -27.49 -23.69
N LEU A 8 21.21 -26.40 -22.97
CA LEU A 8 20.96 -25.06 -23.51
C LEU A 8 22.13 -24.09 -23.18
N PRO A 9 23.31 -24.25 -23.80
CA PRO A 9 24.51 -23.51 -23.42
C PRO A 9 24.39 -21.99 -23.60
N GLU A 10 23.74 -21.54 -24.69
CA GLU A 10 23.55 -20.11 -24.96
C GLU A 10 22.66 -19.44 -23.90
N LEU A 11 21.60 -20.12 -23.47
CA LEU A 11 20.67 -19.59 -22.47
C LEU A 11 21.32 -19.56 -21.09
N LYS A 12 22.14 -20.56 -20.78
CA LYS A 12 22.96 -20.60 -19.55
C LYS A 12 23.95 -19.43 -19.49
N GLU A 13 24.67 -19.15 -20.58
CA GLU A 13 25.57 -17.99 -20.65
C GLU A 13 24.80 -16.67 -20.57
N LYS A 14 23.63 -16.57 -21.21
CA LYS A 14 22.75 -15.40 -21.09
C LYS A 14 22.31 -15.18 -19.64
N LEU A 15 21.83 -16.23 -18.95
CA LEU A 15 21.43 -16.16 -17.55
C LEU A 15 22.60 -15.73 -16.66
N LYS A 16 23.78 -16.32 -16.85
CA LYS A 16 25.00 -15.96 -16.11
C LYS A 16 25.30 -14.46 -16.22
N ARG A 17 25.30 -13.91 -17.45
CA ARG A 17 25.52 -12.47 -17.67
C ARG A 17 24.46 -11.59 -17.01
N ILE A 18 23.19 -12.03 -16.99
CA ILE A 18 22.12 -11.30 -16.31
C ILE A 18 22.33 -11.32 -14.80
N CYS A 19 22.65 -12.48 -14.22
CA CYS A 19 22.94 -12.62 -12.79
C CYS A 19 24.15 -11.78 -12.35
N GLU A 20 25.22 -11.74 -13.14
CA GLU A 20 26.40 -10.90 -12.85
C GLU A 20 26.08 -9.40 -12.88
N LYS A 21 25.08 -8.98 -13.67
CA LYS A 21 24.68 -7.57 -13.82
C LYS A 21 23.45 -7.18 -13.02
N SER A 22 22.82 -8.11 -12.29
CA SER A 22 21.57 -7.84 -11.57
C SER A 22 21.78 -7.04 -10.28
N GLY A 23 23.00 -7.02 -9.74
CA GLY A 23 23.29 -6.45 -8.42
C GLY A 23 22.76 -7.30 -7.25
N ILE A 24 22.33 -8.54 -7.52
CA ILE A 24 21.75 -9.42 -6.51
C ILE A 24 22.83 -10.37 -5.98
N GLU A 25 23.17 -10.24 -4.70
CA GLU A 25 24.12 -11.14 -4.02
C GLU A 25 23.48 -12.49 -3.67
N LYS A 26 22.26 -12.46 -3.11
CA LYS A 26 21.52 -13.66 -2.68
C LYS A 26 20.03 -13.48 -2.83
N ARG A 27 19.32 -14.60 -2.98
CA ARG A 27 17.85 -14.69 -2.98
C ARG A 27 17.41 -15.84 -2.09
N HIS A 28 16.21 -15.71 -1.54
CA HIS A 28 15.58 -16.74 -0.72
C HIS A 28 14.47 -17.41 -1.53
N PHE A 29 14.32 -18.72 -1.37
CA PHE A 29 13.33 -19.52 -2.08
C PHE A 29 12.73 -20.55 -1.12
N HIS A 30 11.42 -20.68 -1.17
CA HIS A 30 10.69 -21.78 -0.56
C HIS A 30 10.85 -23.06 -1.39
N LEU A 31 10.93 -22.91 -2.72
CA LEU A 31 11.21 -24.01 -3.63
C LEU A 31 12.62 -24.58 -3.40
N THR A 32 12.72 -25.90 -3.24
CA THR A 32 13.99 -26.63 -3.09
C THR A 32 14.23 -27.58 -4.25
N GLU A 33 15.47 -28.10 -4.37
CA GLU A 33 15.78 -29.14 -5.38
C GLU A 33 14.95 -30.41 -5.16
N GLU A 34 14.64 -30.75 -3.91
CA GLU A 34 13.79 -31.88 -3.53
C GLU A 34 12.36 -31.68 -4.02
N THR A 35 11.80 -30.47 -3.83
CA THR A 35 10.45 -30.14 -4.34
C THR A 35 10.40 -30.25 -5.87
N VAL A 36 11.41 -29.73 -6.57
CA VAL A 36 11.48 -29.83 -8.04
C VAL A 36 11.61 -31.28 -8.50
N ALA A 37 12.40 -32.10 -7.80
CA ALA A 37 12.55 -33.53 -8.13
C ALA A 37 11.26 -34.32 -7.88
N ALA A 38 10.51 -33.98 -6.83
CA ALA A 38 9.23 -34.61 -6.51
C ALA A 38 8.09 -34.16 -7.46
N HIS A 39 8.22 -32.98 -8.07
CA HIS A 39 7.21 -32.37 -8.93
C HIS A 39 7.81 -31.92 -10.29
N PRO A 40 8.19 -32.87 -11.15
CA PRO A 40 8.81 -32.56 -12.45
C PRO A 40 7.88 -31.78 -13.38
N GLU A 41 6.55 -31.86 -13.21
CA GLU A 41 5.56 -31.04 -13.91
C GLU A 41 5.76 -29.54 -13.66
N LEU A 42 6.50 -29.16 -12.60
CA LEU A 42 6.79 -27.75 -12.37
C LEU A 42 7.74 -27.18 -13.43
N LEU A 43 8.55 -28.02 -14.08
CA LEU A 43 9.54 -27.61 -15.08
C LEU A 43 8.93 -27.46 -16.47
N ASP A 44 7.94 -28.27 -16.82
CA ASP A 44 7.29 -28.25 -18.12
C ASP A 44 6.00 -27.41 -18.08
N ARG A 45 6.00 -26.30 -18.81
CA ARG A 45 4.87 -25.37 -18.91
C ARG A 45 3.65 -25.97 -19.64
N GLU A 46 3.87 -26.98 -20.47
CA GLU A 46 2.79 -27.65 -21.21
C GLU A 46 2.05 -28.67 -20.34
N LEU A 47 2.65 -29.10 -19.22
CA LEU A 47 2.00 -29.98 -18.26
C LEU A 47 1.15 -29.19 -17.27
N PRO A 48 -0.04 -29.69 -16.90
CA PRO A 48 -0.85 -29.07 -15.88
C PRO A 48 -0.12 -29.12 -14.53
N SER A 49 0.19 -27.95 -13.98
CA SER A 49 0.87 -27.81 -12.68
C SER A 49 0.29 -26.71 -11.80
N LEU A 50 -0.77 -26.03 -12.26
CA LEU A 50 -1.43 -24.97 -11.49
C LEU A 50 -1.94 -25.48 -10.14
N ASP A 51 -2.62 -26.62 -10.11
CA ASP A 51 -3.18 -27.18 -8.87
C ASP A 51 -2.08 -27.48 -7.84
N THR A 52 -1.00 -28.15 -8.27
CA THR A 52 0.19 -28.39 -7.43
C THR A 52 0.76 -27.09 -6.85
N ARG A 53 0.91 -26.05 -7.68
CA ARG A 53 1.45 -24.75 -7.24
C ARG A 53 0.53 -24.05 -6.24
N VAL A 54 -0.78 -24.10 -6.49
CA VAL A 54 -1.79 -23.54 -5.61
C VAL A 54 -1.76 -24.25 -4.25
N ASP A 55 -1.70 -25.58 -4.23
CA ASP A 55 -1.65 -26.38 -3.01
C ASP A 55 -0.37 -26.10 -2.20
N MET A 56 0.79 -26.01 -2.87
CA MET A 56 2.06 -25.67 -2.21
C MET A 56 2.05 -24.28 -1.57
N THR A 57 1.37 -23.32 -2.19
CA THR A 57 1.36 -21.93 -1.73
C THR A 57 0.23 -21.60 -0.76
N ALA A 58 -0.82 -22.41 -0.71
CA ALA A 58 -2.02 -22.23 0.11
C ALA A 58 -1.69 -21.89 1.58
N ASP A 59 -0.75 -22.61 2.17
CA ASP A 59 -0.33 -22.41 3.57
C ASP A 59 1.01 -21.68 3.69
N ALA A 60 1.89 -21.81 2.68
CA ALA A 60 3.23 -21.22 2.72
C ALA A 60 3.20 -19.68 2.61
N VAL A 61 2.34 -19.12 1.77
CA VAL A 61 2.17 -17.66 1.60
C VAL A 61 1.68 -16.98 2.90
N PRO A 62 0.57 -17.41 3.52
CA PRO A 62 0.13 -16.77 4.77
C PRO A 62 1.09 -17.01 5.93
N LYS A 63 1.83 -18.13 5.99
CA LYS A 63 2.87 -18.34 7.00
C LYS A 63 4.05 -17.38 6.84
N LEU A 64 4.50 -17.15 5.61
CA LEU A 64 5.58 -16.18 5.35
C LEU A 64 5.14 -14.76 5.74
N ALA A 65 3.90 -14.39 5.39
CA ALA A 65 3.29 -13.13 5.83
C ALA A 65 3.17 -13.03 7.36
N GLN A 66 2.78 -14.11 8.04
CA GLN A 66 2.67 -14.18 9.50
C GLN A 66 4.03 -13.84 10.16
N CYS A 67 5.13 -14.37 9.65
CA CYS A 67 6.47 -14.07 10.20
C CYS A 67 6.82 -12.58 10.13
N ALA A 68 6.45 -11.90 9.03
CA ALA A 68 6.67 -10.46 8.88
C ALA A 68 5.71 -9.65 9.76
N ALA A 69 4.42 -9.99 9.73
CA ALA A 69 3.38 -9.31 10.49
C ALA A 69 3.57 -9.42 12.00
N ALA A 70 3.99 -10.59 12.51
CA ALA A 70 4.28 -10.77 13.92
C ALA A 70 5.40 -9.84 14.41
N LYS A 71 6.43 -9.63 13.58
CA LYS A 71 7.52 -8.68 13.89
C LYS A 71 7.00 -7.23 13.90
N ALA A 72 6.20 -6.85 12.90
CA ALA A 72 5.61 -5.51 12.83
C ALA A 72 4.67 -5.22 14.01
N ILE A 73 3.85 -6.19 14.42
CA ILE A 73 2.96 -6.06 15.59
C ILE A 73 3.77 -5.96 16.88
N ALA A 74 4.81 -6.79 17.03
CA ALA A 74 5.70 -6.73 18.18
C ALA A 74 6.42 -5.37 18.27
N GLU A 75 6.86 -4.82 17.13
CA GLU A 75 7.47 -3.51 17.03
C GLU A 75 6.51 -2.36 17.36
N TRP A 76 5.25 -2.48 16.94
CA TRP A 76 4.19 -1.52 17.25
C TRP A 76 3.88 -1.46 18.76
N GLY A 77 4.01 -2.59 19.47
CA GLY A 77 3.94 -2.66 20.93
C GLY A 77 2.53 -2.85 21.51
N ARG A 78 1.54 -3.20 20.68
CA ARG A 78 0.16 -3.45 21.08
C ARG A 78 -0.30 -4.88 20.78
N PRO A 79 -1.35 -5.38 21.44
CA PRO A 79 -1.93 -6.67 21.12
C PRO A 79 -2.38 -6.77 19.65
N ALA A 80 -2.15 -7.92 19.01
CA ALA A 80 -2.64 -8.19 17.66
C ALA A 80 -4.17 -8.02 17.52
N ALA A 81 -4.91 -8.26 18.60
CA ALA A 81 -6.36 -8.06 18.67
C ALA A 81 -6.81 -6.60 18.45
N ASP A 82 -5.93 -5.63 18.66
CA ASP A 82 -6.22 -4.20 18.44
C ASP A 82 -6.18 -3.83 16.95
N ILE A 83 -5.64 -4.69 16.08
CA ILE A 83 -5.73 -4.51 14.64
C ILE A 83 -7.20 -4.54 14.22
N THR A 84 -7.61 -3.50 13.52
CA THR A 84 -8.99 -3.29 13.06
C THR A 84 -9.18 -3.71 11.61
N HIS A 85 -8.13 -3.57 10.80
CA HIS A 85 -8.15 -3.85 9.38
C HIS A 85 -6.91 -4.65 8.98
N LEU A 86 -7.06 -5.54 8.01
CA LEU A 86 -5.98 -6.27 7.36
C LEU A 86 -6.04 -6.01 5.86
N VAL A 87 -4.98 -5.42 5.30
CA VAL A 87 -4.77 -5.34 3.86
C VAL A 87 -3.67 -6.32 3.50
N PHE A 88 -4.01 -7.38 2.76
CA PHE A 88 -3.04 -8.39 2.35
C PHE A 88 -2.87 -8.39 0.83
N SER A 89 -1.64 -8.17 0.36
CA SER A 89 -1.29 -8.22 -1.06
C SER A 89 -0.41 -9.42 -1.37
N THR A 90 -0.78 -10.17 -2.40
CA THR A 90 0.04 -11.25 -2.96
C THR A 90 -0.46 -11.60 -4.36
N TYR A 91 0.44 -11.95 -5.27
CA TYR A 91 0.06 -12.63 -6.53
C TYR A 91 0.21 -14.16 -6.43
N SER A 92 0.67 -14.65 -5.28
CA SER A 92 1.11 -16.03 -5.08
C SER A 92 0.06 -16.93 -4.43
N ALA A 93 -1.15 -16.43 -4.17
CA ALA A 93 -2.25 -17.19 -3.59
C ALA A 93 -3.52 -17.05 -4.45
N CYS A 94 -4.06 -18.19 -4.91
CA CYS A 94 -5.21 -18.25 -5.81
C CYS A 94 -6.27 -19.23 -5.29
N GLN A 95 -6.90 -18.90 -4.16
CA GLN A 95 -7.95 -19.71 -3.53
C GLN A 95 -9.03 -18.86 -2.86
N ALA A 96 -10.21 -19.46 -2.66
CA ALA A 96 -11.30 -18.94 -1.85
C ALA A 96 -11.72 -20.00 -0.82
N PRO A 97 -11.76 -19.70 0.51
CA PRO A 97 -11.42 -18.42 1.13
C PRO A 97 -9.97 -17.97 0.86
N SER A 98 -9.79 -16.66 0.71
CA SER A 98 -8.49 -16.08 0.38
C SER A 98 -7.51 -16.14 1.55
N ALA A 99 -6.21 -16.00 1.24
CA ALA A 99 -5.11 -16.20 2.20
C ALA A 99 -5.12 -15.21 3.37
N ASP A 100 -5.82 -14.08 3.26
CA ASP A 100 -6.03 -13.10 4.32
C ASP A 100 -6.82 -13.68 5.50
N LEU A 101 -7.76 -14.62 5.25
CA LEU A 101 -8.46 -15.32 6.32
C LEU A 101 -7.49 -16.18 7.14
N ARG A 102 -6.64 -16.95 6.45
CA ARG A 102 -5.64 -17.81 7.10
C ARG A 102 -4.63 -16.98 7.88
N LEU A 103 -4.15 -15.88 7.29
CA LEU A 103 -3.25 -14.94 7.96
C LEU A 103 -3.87 -14.34 9.22
N ALA A 104 -5.13 -13.88 9.16
CA ALA A 104 -5.83 -13.34 10.31
C ALA A 104 -5.94 -14.35 11.46
N ALA A 105 -6.25 -15.62 11.13
CA ALA A 105 -6.30 -16.70 12.11
C ALA A 105 -4.91 -16.99 12.72
N LEU A 106 -3.87 -17.08 11.88
CA LEU A 106 -2.48 -17.32 12.32
C LEU A 106 -1.94 -16.23 13.26
N LEU A 107 -2.42 -14.99 13.11
CA LEU A 107 -2.04 -13.85 13.95
C LEU A 107 -2.93 -13.66 15.17
N GLY A 108 -4.01 -14.45 15.31
CA GLY A 108 -4.98 -14.27 16.39
C GLY A 108 -5.71 -12.93 16.33
N LEU A 109 -5.96 -12.41 15.12
CA LEU A 109 -6.75 -11.19 14.96
C LEU A 109 -8.20 -11.43 15.39
N ARG A 110 -8.92 -10.37 15.75
CA ARG A 110 -10.34 -10.49 16.10
C ARG A 110 -11.15 -11.02 14.90
N PRO A 111 -12.19 -11.84 15.13
CA PRO A 111 -13.09 -12.28 14.07
C PRO A 111 -13.77 -11.13 13.30
N THR A 112 -13.86 -9.94 13.92
CA THR A 112 -14.41 -8.72 13.34
C THR A 112 -13.40 -7.89 12.53
N VAL A 113 -12.15 -8.36 12.35
CA VAL A 113 -11.15 -7.66 11.54
C VAL A 113 -11.68 -7.49 10.12
N SER A 114 -11.68 -6.25 9.63
CA SER A 114 -12.08 -5.94 8.26
C SER A 114 -10.93 -6.29 7.33
N ARG A 115 -11.13 -7.26 6.43
CA ARG A 115 -10.07 -7.77 5.56
C ARG A 115 -10.25 -7.29 4.12
N THR A 116 -9.16 -6.90 3.49
CA THR A 116 -9.10 -6.59 2.05
C THR A 116 -7.93 -7.32 1.41
N MET A 117 -8.25 -8.12 0.40
CA MET A 117 -7.28 -8.88 -0.37
C MET A 117 -6.95 -8.13 -1.67
N LEU A 118 -5.67 -7.92 -1.93
CA LEU A 118 -5.14 -7.33 -3.15
C LEU A 118 -4.38 -8.40 -3.96
N SER A 119 -5.14 -9.20 -4.69
CA SER A 119 -4.60 -10.28 -5.54
C SER A 119 -4.13 -9.75 -6.90
N LEU A 120 -3.08 -10.36 -7.46
CA LEU A 120 -2.62 -10.14 -8.84
C LEU A 120 -2.25 -8.69 -9.20
N HIS A 121 -1.87 -7.88 -8.22
CA HIS A 121 -1.35 -6.52 -8.46
C HIS A 121 0.13 -6.54 -8.90
N GLY A 122 0.85 -7.64 -8.71
CA GLY A 122 2.28 -7.74 -9.03
C GLY A 122 3.11 -6.71 -8.24
N CYS A 123 4.18 -6.21 -8.85
CA CYS A 123 5.21 -5.43 -8.15
C CYS A 123 4.73 -4.08 -7.58
N TYR A 124 3.59 -3.52 -8.02
CA TYR A 124 3.05 -2.28 -7.45
C TYR A 124 2.08 -2.54 -6.27
N GLY A 125 1.79 -3.80 -5.95
CA GLY A 125 0.84 -4.21 -4.91
C GLY A 125 1.14 -3.60 -3.53
N GLY A 126 2.41 -3.52 -3.14
CA GLY A 126 2.81 -2.88 -1.88
C GLY A 126 2.46 -1.39 -1.82
N GLY A 127 2.67 -0.64 -2.90
CA GLY A 127 2.28 0.76 -3.00
C GLY A 127 0.76 0.92 -2.89
N ARG A 128 -0.01 0.09 -3.61
CA ARG A 128 -1.49 0.13 -3.54
C ARG A 128 -2.00 -0.23 -2.13
N ALA A 129 -1.39 -1.21 -1.48
CA ALA A 129 -1.75 -1.65 -0.14
C ALA A 129 -1.55 -0.53 0.89
N LEU A 130 -0.44 0.21 0.80
CA LEU A 130 -0.19 1.39 1.62
C LEU A 130 -1.22 2.51 1.34
N SER A 131 -1.48 2.84 0.07
CA SER A 131 -2.49 3.85 -0.29
C SER A 131 -3.86 3.52 0.31
N LEU A 132 -4.28 2.25 0.21
CA LEU A 132 -5.55 1.81 0.80
C LEU A 132 -5.51 1.89 2.33
N ALA A 133 -4.40 1.51 2.96
CA ALA A 133 -4.26 1.61 4.41
C ALA A 133 -4.34 3.05 4.91
N LYS A 134 -3.80 4.03 4.16
CA LYS A 134 -3.98 5.47 4.45
C LYS A 134 -5.46 5.84 4.43
N GLU A 135 -6.17 5.51 3.35
CA GLU A 135 -7.61 5.79 3.22
C GLU A 135 -8.41 5.18 4.39
N LEU A 136 -8.14 3.92 4.73
CA LEU A 136 -8.79 3.21 5.83
C LEU A 136 -8.47 3.83 7.19
N ALA A 137 -7.22 4.18 7.44
CA ALA A 137 -6.78 4.77 8.71
C ALA A 137 -7.39 6.17 8.93
N GLU A 138 -7.44 7.02 7.90
CA GLU A 138 -7.97 8.40 7.99
C GLU A 138 -9.49 8.42 8.13
N ASN A 139 -10.16 7.52 7.42
CA ASN A 139 -11.61 7.51 7.37
C ASN A 139 -12.25 6.79 8.57
N ASN A 140 -11.48 6.05 9.36
CA ASN A 140 -11.96 5.29 10.51
C ASN A 140 -11.21 5.67 11.79
N ARG A 141 -11.87 6.43 12.66
CA ARG A 141 -11.27 6.92 13.92
C ARG A 141 -10.76 5.76 14.77
N GLY A 142 -9.47 5.82 15.14
CA GLY A 142 -8.82 4.79 15.96
C GLY A 142 -8.45 3.52 15.21
N ALA A 143 -8.58 3.50 13.87
CA ALA A 143 -8.17 2.35 13.09
C ALA A 143 -6.66 2.12 13.16
N ARG A 144 -6.32 0.84 13.22
CA ARG A 144 -4.98 0.28 13.06
C ARG A 144 -5.06 -0.77 11.97
N VAL A 145 -4.37 -0.50 10.88
CA VAL A 145 -4.40 -1.28 9.64
C VAL A 145 -3.09 -2.05 9.55
N LEU A 146 -3.15 -3.37 9.63
CA LEU A 146 -2.02 -4.22 9.29
C LEU A 146 -1.97 -4.35 7.76
N VAL A 147 -0.88 -3.88 7.17
CA VAL A 147 -0.55 -4.16 5.77
C VAL A 147 0.45 -5.29 5.75
N ALA A 148 0.18 -6.33 4.96
CA ALA A 148 1.11 -7.41 4.70
C ALA A 148 1.26 -7.61 3.18
N CYS A 149 2.47 -7.93 2.75
CA CYS A 149 2.78 -8.40 1.40
C CYS A 149 3.56 -9.70 1.53
N SER A 150 3.26 -10.72 0.72
CA SER A 150 4.00 -11.98 0.72
C SER A 150 4.02 -12.62 -0.65
N GLU A 151 5.20 -12.84 -1.20
CA GLU A 151 5.37 -13.35 -2.55
C GLU A 151 6.27 -14.58 -2.59
N MET A 152 5.90 -15.53 -3.45
CA MET A 152 6.60 -16.78 -3.66
C MET A 152 6.73 -17.04 -5.16
N THR A 153 7.97 -17.21 -5.61
CA THR A 153 8.32 -17.44 -7.01
C THR A 153 7.87 -18.79 -7.54
N LEU A 154 7.53 -19.73 -6.65
CA LEU A 154 7.06 -21.08 -6.99
C LEU A 154 5.89 -21.06 -7.99
N VAL A 155 4.97 -20.09 -7.89
CA VAL A 155 3.82 -19.99 -8.81
C VAL A 155 4.23 -19.70 -10.25
N CYS A 156 5.40 -19.09 -10.46
CA CYS A 156 5.94 -18.73 -11.77
C CYS A 156 7.10 -19.65 -12.22
N PHE A 157 7.65 -20.48 -11.35
CA PHE A 157 8.90 -21.23 -11.60
C PHE A 157 8.73 -22.32 -12.66
N GLY A 158 9.47 -22.27 -13.77
CA GLY A 158 9.52 -23.32 -14.80
C GLY A 158 10.92 -23.47 -15.40
N ALA A 159 11.05 -24.29 -16.45
CA ALA A 159 12.30 -24.39 -17.20
C ALA A 159 12.63 -23.04 -17.88
N PRO A 160 13.92 -22.69 -17.99
CA PRO A 160 14.34 -21.44 -18.61
C PRO A 160 14.05 -21.46 -20.11
N ASP A 161 13.47 -20.38 -20.60
CA ASP A 161 13.28 -20.07 -22.02
C ASP A 161 13.73 -18.62 -22.33
N GLY A 162 13.60 -18.19 -23.59
CA GLY A 162 14.02 -16.85 -24.00
C GLY A 162 13.25 -15.70 -23.34
N GLY A 163 12.00 -15.93 -22.92
CA GLY A 163 11.07 -14.94 -22.39
C GLY A 163 11.06 -14.83 -20.86
N ASN A 164 11.33 -15.93 -20.15
CA ASN A 164 11.27 -15.97 -18.67
C ASN A 164 12.65 -15.82 -17.98
N ILE A 165 13.75 -15.84 -18.74
CA ILE A 165 15.12 -15.87 -18.20
C ILE A 165 15.45 -14.69 -17.28
N VAL A 166 14.88 -13.51 -17.58
CA VAL A 166 15.05 -12.31 -16.75
C VAL A 166 14.35 -12.49 -15.41
N GLY A 167 13.12 -13.02 -15.40
CA GLY A 167 12.40 -13.34 -14.17
C GLY A 167 13.17 -14.33 -13.30
N HIS A 168 13.75 -15.37 -13.89
CA HIS A 168 14.59 -16.34 -13.17
C HIS A 168 15.86 -15.73 -12.55
N ALA A 169 16.39 -14.65 -13.12
CA ALA A 169 17.54 -13.96 -12.56
C ALA A 169 17.16 -12.99 -11.43
N LEU A 170 15.94 -12.44 -11.44
CA LEU A 170 15.55 -11.33 -10.57
C LEU A 170 14.68 -11.75 -9.37
N PHE A 171 13.65 -12.57 -9.58
CA PHE A 171 12.65 -12.80 -8.55
C PHE A 171 13.15 -13.71 -7.42
N GLY A 172 12.71 -13.44 -6.20
CA GLY A 172 12.93 -14.25 -5.01
C GLY A 172 11.72 -14.16 -4.08
N ASP A 173 11.67 -15.03 -3.08
CA ASP A 173 10.57 -15.13 -2.14
C ASP A 173 10.79 -14.18 -0.96
N GLY A 174 9.70 -13.59 -0.46
CA GLY A 174 9.78 -12.67 0.68
C GLY A 174 8.43 -12.14 1.14
N ALA A 175 8.41 -11.66 2.38
CA ALA A 175 7.27 -10.93 2.93
C ALA A 175 7.70 -9.70 3.71
N GLY A 176 6.83 -8.70 3.73
CA GLY A 176 6.97 -7.47 4.51
C GLY A 176 5.63 -7.10 5.13
N ALA A 177 5.66 -6.41 6.27
CA ALA A 177 4.46 -5.94 6.93
C ALA A 177 4.70 -4.63 7.67
N VAL A 178 3.65 -3.80 7.76
CA VAL A 178 3.65 -2.54 8.52
C VAL A 178 2.30 -2.35 9.22
N VAL A 179 2.30 -1.60 10.32
CA VAL A 179 1.07 -1.16 10.99
C VAL A 179 0.86 0.33 10.70
N VAL A 180 -0.27 0.66 10.10
CA VAL A 180 -0.62 2.04 9.72
C VAL A 180 -1.77 2.52 10.60
N GLY A 181 -1.70 3.75 11.09
CA GLY A 181 -2.76 4.36 11.89
C GLY A 181 -2.89 5.86 11.69
N ALA A 182 -4.03 6.41 12.10
CA ALA A 182 -4.26 7.85 12.18
C ALA A 182 -4.76 8.24 13.58
N GLY A 183 -4.59 9.52 13.90
CA GLY A 183 -5.12 10.14 15.10
C GLY A 183 -4.24 9.96 16.33
N PRO A 184 -4.81 10.16 17.55
CA PRO A 184 -4.03 10.15 18.77
C PRO A 184 -3.41 8.77 19.01
N PHE A 185 -2.15 8.78 19.46
CA PHE A 185 -1.47 7.57 19.92
C PHE A 185 -2.09 7.09 21.22
N LEU A 186 -2.27 5.78 21.31
CA LEU A 186 -2.68 5.14 22.55
C LEU A 186 -1.46 4.89 23.43
N ASP A 187 -1.67 4.86 24.74
CA ASP A 187 -0.60 4.55 25.68
C ASP A 187 0.04 3.19 25.36
N GLY A 188 1.38 3.17 25.35
CA GLY A 188 2.18 2.01 25.01
C GLY A 188 2.44 1.82 23.50
N GLU A 189 1.84 2.62 22.62
CA GLU A 189 2.17 2.59 21.19
C GLU A 189 3.56 3.18 20.94
N ARG A 190 4.33 2.51 20.07
CA ARG A 190 5.59 3.07 19.58
C ARG A 190 5.33 4.35 18.79
N ARG A 191 6.29 5.29 18.86
CA ARG A 191 6.25 6.51 18.07
C ARG A 191 6.28 6.21 16.56
N PRO A 192 5.54 6.99 15.76
CA PRO A 192 5.64 7.01 14.30
C PRO A 192 7.06 6.99 13.76
N ILE A 193 7.26 6.24 12.68
CA ILE A 193 8.52 6.24 11.93
C ILE A 193 8.37 7.19 10.73
N PHE A 194 7.24 7.13 10.03
CA PHE A 194 6.93 7.95 8.87
C PHE A 194 5.52 8.54 8.94
N GLU A 195 5.30 9.59 8.14
CA GLU A 195 3.97 10.16 7.91
C GLU A 195 3.62 10.02 6.42
N MET A 196 2.44 9.48 6.12
CA MET A 196 1.97 9.32 4.75
C MET A 196 1.24 10.59 4.32
N VAL A 197 1.95 11.52 3.68
CA VAL A 197 1.37 12.81 3.25
C VAL A 197 0.39 12.63 2.09
N SER A 198 0.82 11.94 1.04
CA SER A 198 0.06 11.73 -0.19
C SER A 198 0.29 10.34 -0.75
N ALA A 199 -0.69 9.81 -1.49
CA ALA A 199 -0.56 8.57 -2.22
C ALA A 199 -1.28 8.71 -3.57
N THR A 200 -0.56 8.45 -4.66
CA THR A 200 -1.06 8.64 -6.03
C THR A 200 -0.71 7.43 -6.89
N GLN A 201 -1.51 7.18 -7.91
CA GLN A 201 -1.27 6.13 -8.89
C GLN A 201 -1.55 6.69 -10.28
N THR A 202 -0.75 6.28 -11.26
CA THR A 202 -1.00 6.58 -12.67
C THR A 202 -0.75 5.33 -13.52
N THR A 203 -1.37 5.30 -14.69
CA THR A 203 -1.20 4.25 -15.69
C THR A 203 -0.58 4.88 -16.93
N ILE A 204 0.54 4.32 -17.40
CA ILE A 204 1.13 4.73 -18.68
C ILE A 204 0.22 4.17 -19.79
N PRO A 205 -0.38 5.01 -20.66
CA PRO A 205 -1.31 4.52 -21.66
C PRO A 205 -0.65 3.59 -22.69
N ARG A 206 -1.38 2.56 -23.15
CA ARG A 206 -0.98 1.64 -24.23
C ARG A 206 0.26 0.79 -23.91
N THR A 207 0.46 0.43 -22.64
CA THR A 207 1.58 -0.41 -22.18
C THR A 207 1.14 -1.78 -21.67
N GLU A 208 -0.05 -2.26 -22.03
CA GLU A 208 -0.59 -3.55 -21.60
C GLU A 208 0.30 -4.73 -22.06
N HIS A 209 1.01 -4.54 -23.16
CA HIS A 209 1.98 -5.51 -23.70
C HIS A 209 3.35 -5.43 -23.00
N ALA A 210 3.63 -4.39 -22.20
CA ALA A 210 4.96 -4.18 -21.65
C ALA A 210 5.22 -5.06 -20.41
N LEU A 211 4.19 -5.28 -19.60
CA LEU A 211 4.25 -6.04 -18.36
C LEU A 211 2.94 -6.77 -18.14
N GLY A 212 2.98 -8.09 -17.99
CA GLY A 212 1.77 -8.89 -17.85
C GLY A 212 1.98 -10.13 -16.99
N MET A 213 0.89 -10.57 -16.36
CA MET A 213 0.81 -11.82 -15.63
C MET A 213 -0.43 -12.56 -16.10
N ARG A 214 -0.29 -13.83 -16.48
CA ARG A 214 -1.39 -14.65 -16.99
C ARG A 214 -1.40 -15.98 -16.26
N VAL A 215 -2.56 -16.38 -15.76
CA VAL A 215 -2.78 -17.73 -15.21
C VAL A 215 -3.06 -18.69 -16.36
N SER A 216 -2.37 -19.82 -16.37
CA SER A 216 -2.49 -20.91 -17.34
C SER A 216 -2.46 -22.27 -16.63
N GLY A 217 -2.72 -23.36 -17.36
CA GLY A 217 -2.65 -24.72 -16.77
C GLY A 217 -1.27 -25.05 -16.21
N GLY A 218 -0.20 -24.49 -16.80
CA GLY A 218 1.19 -24.65 -16.39
C GLY A 218 1.63 -23.75 -15.22
N GLY A 219 0.73 -22.94 -14.66
CA GLY A 219 1.01 -22.03 -13.54
C GLY A 219 0.74 -20.56 -13.90
N ILE A 220 1.60 -19.67 -13.40
CA ILE A 220 1.52 -18.24 -13.68
C ILE A 220 2.66 -17.84 -14.61
N ASP A 221 2.30 -17.35 -15.79
CA ASP A 221 3.24 -16.84 -16.78
C ASP A 221 3.41 -15.33 -16.62
N PHE A 222 4.67 -14.89 -16.62
CA PHE A 222 5.02 -13.48 -16.57
C PHE A 222 5.63 -13.04 -17.89
N HIS A 223 5.15 -11.90 -18.39
CA HIS A 223 5.71 -11.24 -19.54
C HIS A 223 6.39 -9.94 -19.13
N LEU A 224 7.65 -9.78 -19.50
CA LEU A 224 8.44 -8.59 -19.25
C LEU A 224 9.10 -8.12 -20.54
N ALA A 225 8.62 -6.99 -21.07
CA ALA A 225 9.21 -6.37 -22.24
C ALA A 225 10.48 -5.58 -21.86
N ILE A 226 11.49 -5.60 -22.75
CA ILE A 226 12.78 -4.92 -22.53
C ILE A 226 12.61 -3.40 -22.38
N GLN A 227 11.50 -2.85 -22.87
CA GLN A 227 11.19 -1.42 -22.84
C GLN A 227 10.75 -0.93 -21.46
N VAL A 228 10.39 -1.80 -20.50
CA VAL A 228 9.85 -1.39 -19.19
C VAL A 228 10.74 -0.35 -18.47
N PRO A 229 12.07 -0.52 -18.35
CA PRO A 229 12.91 0.51 -17.73
C PRO A 229 12.87 1.86 -18.44
N THR A 230 12.78 1.86 -19.78
CA THR A 230 12.68 3.10 -20.57
C THR A 230 11.32 3.76 -20.36
N LEU A 231 10.23 2.99 -20.38
CA LEU A 231 8.88 3.49 -20.14
C LEU A 231 8.76 4.12 -18.75
N VAL A 232 9.27 3.45 -17.71
CA VAL A 232 9.28 4.00 -16.35
C VAL A 232 10.15 5.26 -16.29
N GLY A 233 11.36 5.23 -16.85
CA GLY A 233 12.28 6.36 -16.86
C GLY A 233 11.72 7.62 -17.54
N GLN A 234 10.93 7.46 -18.61
CA GLN A 234 10.29 8.57 -19.32
C GLN A 234 9.12 9.20 -18.55
N ASN A 235 8.55 8.53 -17.55
CA ASN A 235 7.32 8.96 -16.88
C ASN A 235 7.52 9.28 -15.38
N VAL A 236 8.59 8.79 -14.76
CA VAL A 236 8.81 8.93 -13.32
C VAL A 236 8.97 10.40 -12.88
N GLU A 237 9.60 11.24 -13.69
CA GLU A 237 9.78 12.67 -13.38
C GLU A 237 8.43 13.37 -13.22
N GLN A 238 7.52 13.17 -14.17
CA GLN A 238 6.18 13.76 -14.10
C GLN A 238 5.39 13.24 -12.89
N CYS A 239 5.50 11.94 -12.58
CA CYS A 239 4.87 11.37 -11.39
C CYS A 239 5.36 12.03 -10.10
N LEU A 240 6.67 12.29 -10.00
CA LEU A 240 7.26 12.98 -8.85
C LEU A 240 6.78 14.43 -8.77
N VAL A 241 6.79 15.16 -9.90
CA VAL A 241 6.31 16.54 -9.95
C VAL A 241 4.85 16.65 -9.50
N ASP A 242 3.97 15.75 -9.96
CA ASP A 242 2.55 15.77 -9.60
C ASP A 242 2.33 15.46 -8.12
N ALA A 243 3.05 14.46 -7.59
CA ALA A 243 3.00 14.13 -6.17
C ALA A 243 3.47 15.31 -5.29
N PHE A 244 4.58 15.96 -5.67
CA PHE A 244 5.11 17.09 -4.91
C PHE A 244 4.32 18.38 -5.07
N ARG A 245 3.68 18.65 -6.22
CA ARG A 245 2.75 19.79 -6.33
C ARG A 245 1.57 19.63 -5.39
N GLY A 246 0.98 18.43 -5.36
CA GLY A 246 -0.09 18.13 -4.42
C GLY A 246 0.34 18.33 -2.97
N ALA A 247 1.54 17.86 -2.61
CA ALA A 247 2.11 18.10 -1.29
C ALA A 247 2.38 19.59 -1.02
N ILE A 248 3.06 20.32 -1.90
CA ILE A 248 3.39 21.74 -1.70
C ILE A 248 2.12 22.58 -1.55
N MET A 249 1.08 22.34 -2.36
CA MET A 249 -0.20 23.04 -2.20
C MET A 249 -0.89 22.70 -0.87
N LEU A 250 -0.84 21.45 -0.41
CA LEU A 250 -1.33 21.07 0.92
C LEU A 250 -0.55 21.79 2.02
N TRP A 251 0.78 21.88 1.91
CA TRP A 251 1.64 22.56 2.87
C TRP A 251 1.41 24.09 2.88
N GLU A 252 1.22 24.71 1.72
CA GLU A 252 0.89 26.13 1.60
C GLU A 252 -0.48 26.44 2.18
N TRP A 253 -1.48 25.60 1.90
CA TRP A 253 -2.82 25.70 2.47
C TRP A 253 -2.82 25.51 3.99
N GLU A 254 -2.10 24.51 4.53
CA GLU A 254 -1.95 24.32 5.97
C GLU A 254 -1.30 25.56 6.63
N ARG A 255 -0.28 26.17 6.00
CA ARG A 255 0.31 27.43 6.48
C ARG A 255 -0.66 28.61 6.45
N GLU A 256 -1.59 28.64 5.50
CA GLU A 256 -2.58 29.70 5.36
C GLU A 256 -3.73 29.53 6.35
N VAL A 257 -4.14 28.28 6.63
CA VAL A 257 -5.16 27.93 7.63
C VAL A 257 -4.63 28.02 9.06
N GLU A 258 -3.36 27.66 9.31
CA GLU A 258 -2.70 27.85 10.61
C GLU A 258 -2.18 29.27 10.85
N ARG A 259 -2.33 30.19 9.87
CA ARG A 259 -2.07 31.62 10.09
C ARG A 259 -3.09 32.12 11.11
N PRO A 260 -2.68 32.48 12.34
CA PRO A 260 -3.64 32.71 13.39
C PRO A 260 -4.58 33.86 13.04
N LEU A 261 -5.81 33.76 13.54
CA LEU A 261 -6.71 34.84 13.89
C LEU A 261 -6.07 35.83 14.91
N LEU A 262 -4.81 36.26 14.68
CA LEU A 262 -4.02 37.21 15.46
C LEU A 262 -3.67 38.43 14.59
N GLY A 263 -4.65 38.97 13.88
CA GLY A 263 -4.41 40.10 12.98
C GLY A 263 -5.68 40.81 12.56
N GLY A 264 -6.40 41.39 13.51
CA GLY A 264 -7.50 42.30 13.18
C GLY A 264 -8.37 42.66 14.36
N ALA A 265 -7.87 43.49 15.28
CA ALA A 265 -8.78 44.41 15.96
C ALA A 265 -9.52 45.20 14.87
N PRO A 266 -10.86 45.37 14.93
CA PRO A 266 -11.53 46.22 13.97
C PRO A 266 -10.90 47.60 14.09
N ARG A 267 -10.25 48.06 13.02
CA ARG A 267 -9.81 49.45 12.92
C ARG A 267 -11.05 50.28 13.20
N ARG A 268 -11.00 51.07 14.29
CA ARG A 268 -11.96 52.17 14.48
C ARG A 268 -12.02 52.91 13.16
N ALA A 269 -13.21 52.97 12.57
CA ALA A 269 -13.48 53.95 11.55
C ALA A 269 -13.12 55.30 12.16
N SER A 270 -12.09 55.94 11.59
CA SER A 270 -11.81 57.34 11.82
C SER A 270 -13.01 58.11 11.30
N ASP A 271 -13.81 58.60 12.24
CA ASP A 271 -14.96 59.44 12.03
C ASP A 271 -14.48 60.85 11.60
N PRO A 272 -14.85 61.35 10.41
CA PRO A 272 -14.66 62.75 10.07
C PRO A 272 -16.01 63.46 10.16
N GLY A 273 -16.25 64.19 11.25
CA GLY A 273 -17.40 65.09 11.29
C GLY A 273 -17.87 65.49 12.67
N GLN A 274 -17.12 66.38 13.35
CA GLN A 274 -17.80 67.38 14.18
C GLN A 274 -18.37 68.44 13.24
N ASP A 275 -19.70 68.51 13.12
CA ASP A 275 -20.43 69.75 13.42
C ASP A 275 -21.95 69.62 13.22
N ARG A 276 -22.66 70.32 14.12
CA ARG A 276 -24.09 70.72 14.12
C ARG A 276 -25.10 69.87 14.91
N GLN A 277 -25.30 70.33 16.15
CA GLN A 277 -26.56 70.86 16.71
C GLN A 277 -27.87 70.08 16.50
N GLY A 278 -28.56 69.78 17.62
CA GLY A 278 -30.03 69.85 17.68
C GLY A 278 -30.74 68.73 18.43
N ALA A 279 -31.00 68.97 19.72
CA ALA A 279 -32.23 68.71 20.46
C ALA A 279 -33.05 67.40 20.28
N ASP A 280 -33.26 66.74 21.44
CA ASP A 280 -34.57 66.51 22.10
C ASP A 280 -34.95 65.06 22.45
N ALA A 281 -35.73 64.99 23.53
CA ALA A 281 -36.06 63.91 24.45
C ALA A 281 -36.94 62.77 23.93
N GLY A 282 -37.03 61.68 24.74
CA GLY A 282 -38.26 60.88 24.85
C GLY A 282 -38.03 59.39 25.16
N GLY A 283 -38.63 58.90 26.25
CA GLY A 283 -38.49 57.52 26.75
C GLY A 283 -39.37 56.47 26.05
N GLY A 284 -39.41 55.25 26.61
CA GLY A 284 -40.39 54.23 26.23
C GLY A 284 -39.93 52.79 26.44
N GLU A 285 -40.64 52.07 27.30
CA GLU A 285 -40.41 50.68 27.72
C GLU A 285 -40.87 49.60 26.71
N ALA A 286 -40.40 48.37 26.99
CA ALA A 286 -41.10 47.08 26.91
C ALA A 286 -41.19 46.29 25.57
N GLY A 287 -40.75 45.02 25.66
CA GLY A 287 -41.52 43.88 25.15
C GLY A 287 -40.87 42.99 24.07
N GLY A 288 -40.64 41.71 24.41
CA GLY A 288 -40.77 40.60 23.45
C GLY A 288 -39.49 39.85 23.02
N GLN A 289 -39.22 38.72 23.67
CA GLN A 289 -38.58 37.52 23.09
C GLN A 289 -39.66 36.44 22.93
N PRO A 290 -39.47 35.32 22.17
CA PRO A 290 -38.23 34.84 21.55
C PRO A 290 -38.38 34.40 20.08
N ALA A 291 -37.27 34.32 19.33
CA ALA A 291 -37.19 33.48 18.14
C ALA A 291 -35.90 32.64 18.19
N CYS A 292 -36.11 31.34 18.39
CA CYS A 292 -35.11 30.30 18.44
C CYS A 292 -34.63 30.01 17.00
N ALA A 293 -33.39 30.35 16.66
CA ALA A 293 -32.74 29.94 15.42
C ALA A 293 -31.63 28.92 15.76
N PRO A 294 -31.54 27.77 15.07
CA PRO A 294 -30.54 26.77 15.39
C PRO A 294 -29.17 27.26 14.90
N ARG A 295 -28.22 27.39 15.84
CA ARG A 295 -26.79 27.47 15.52
C ARG A 295 -26.38 26.14 14.88
N VAL A 296 -26.14 26.16 13.57
CA VAL A 296 -25.40 25.11 12.88
C VAL A 296 -24.00 25.08 13.50
N ARG A 297 -23.71 24.05 14.31
CA ARG A 297 -22.35 23.74 14.75
C ARG A 297 -21.55 23.35 13.50
N GLN A 298 -20.54 24.15 13.16
CA GLN A 298 -19.50 23.67 12.26
C GLN A 298 -18.82 22.46 12.90
N PRO A 299 -18.61 21.36 12.17
CA PRO A 299 -17.84 20.24 12.70
C PRO A 299 -16.37 20.68 12.78
N GLU A 300 -15.81 20.69 13.99
CA GLU A 300 -14.36 20.71 14.20
C GLU A 300 -13.79 19.43 13.55
N ARG A 301 -13.31 19.53 12.30
CA ARG A 301 -12.45 18.51 11.72
C ARG A 301 -11.03 18.79 12.20
N ARG A 302 -10.61 18.09 13.26
CA ARG A 302 -9.17 17.92 13.53
C ARG A 302 -8.60 16.99 12.47
N HIS A 303 -7.61 17.48 11.73
CA HIS A 303 -6.88 16.69 10.75
C HIS A 303 -5.94 15.74 11.47
N ASP A 304 -6.35 14.48 11.53
CA ASP A 304 -5.56 13.38 12.09
C ASP A 304 -4.64 12.83 10.98
N ARG A 305 -3.36 13.20 11.03
CA ARG A 305 -2.32 12.75 10.09
C ARG A 305 -2.06 11.24 10.20
N VAL A 306 -1.92 10.54 9.07
CA VAL A 306 -1.57 9.10 9.03
C VAL A 306 -0.09 8.87 9.21
N ARG A 307 0.22 7.96 10.11
CA ARG A 307 1.58 7.61 10.45
C ARG A 307 1.79 6.09 10.40
N ALA A 308 2.95 5.70 9.87
CA ALA A 308 3.39 4.33 9.69
C ALA A 308 4.68 4.08 10.49
#